data_AF-A0A8H3G5N0-F1
#
_entry.id   AF-A0A8H3G5N0-F1
#
_cell.length_a   1.000
_cell.length_b   1.000
_cell.length_c   1.000
_cell.angle_alpha   90.00
_cell.angle_beta   90.00
_cell.angle_gamma   90.00
#
_symmetry.space_group_name_H-M   'P 1'
#
loop_
_entity.id
_entity.type
_entity.pdbx_description
1 polymer ?
#
loop_
_entity_poly.entity_id
_entity_poly.type
_entity_poly.pdbx_seq_one_letter_code
_entity_poly.pdbx_strand_id
1 'polypeptide(L)'
;MFDRVLFLNDVVFSTEDVLELLATRGGNYAAACSMDFARPPQFYDTFALRDAEGHEAVMPTFPYFRAKSSRDAITSGQPTPVTSCWNGIVAFDAGPFYATPPLQFRGIPDSLAQYQLEASECCLIHADNPLTKTSGVWLNPNVRVGYSATAYEKVYAGPSVSEMILGAWINRLRRWTTATIHKSWRINWRLRKWRKTAGQLDEAGRHCLINEMQVLVANGWAHI
;
A
#
# COMPACT_ATOMS: atom_id res chain seq x y z
N MET A 1 -22.31 9.37 14.99
CA MET A 1 -21.52 9.11 13.76
C MET A 1 -20.07 9.15 14.17
N PHE A 2 -19.25 8.21 13.72
CA PHE A 2 -17.82 8.23 14.04
C PHE A 2 -17.06 9.09 13.03
N ASP A 3 -15.93 9.67 13.45
CA ASP A 3 -15.08 10.49 12.56
C ASP A 3 -14.06 9.63 11.80
N ARG A 4 -13.68 8.48 12.39
CA ARG A 4 -12.64 7.58 11.87
C ARG A 4 -13.10 6.13 11.90
N VAL A 5 -12.61 5.36 10.94
CA VAL A 5 -12.69 3.89 10.94
C VAL A 5 -11.28 3.34 11.02
N LEU A 6 -11.00 2.53 12.03
CA LEU A 6 -9.70 1.91 12.24
C LEU A 6 -9.81 0.41 11.91
N PHE A 7 -8.98 -0.07 10.99
CA PHE A 7 -8.81 -1.48 10.70
C PHE A 7 -7.51 -1.98 11.31
N LEU A 8 -7.57 -3.14 11.95
CA LEU A 8 -6.47 -3.77 12.66
C LEU A 8 -6.30 -5.20 12.13
N ASN A 9 -5.08 -5.53 11.72
CA ASN A 9 -4.67 -6.91 11.47
C ASN A 9 -4.25 -7.59 12.78
N ASP A 10 -3.71 -8.81 12.67
CA ASP A 10 -3.09 -9.64 13.70
C ASP A 10 -1.68 -9.15 14.11
N VAL A 11 -1.54 -7.86 14.38
CA VAL A 11 -0.29 -7.22 14.79
C VAL A 11 -0.27 -6.84 16.26
N VAL A 12 0.93 -6.78 16.84
CA VAL A 12 1.20 -6.19 18.15
C VAL A 12 1.37 -4.67 17.97
N PHE A 13 0.66 -3.91 18.80
CA PHE A 13 0.64 -2.45 18.82
C PHE A 13 0.37 -1.92 20.23
N SER A 14 0.65 -0.64 20.45
CA SER A 14 0.35 0.11 21.67
C SER A 14 -0.77 1.13 21.45
N THR A 15 -1.31 1.70 22.52
CA THR A 15 -2.27 2.81 22.44
C THR A 15 -1.65 4.06 21.81
N GLU A 16 -0.37 4.29 22.08
CA GLU A 16 0.44 5.38 21.56
C GLU A 16 0.58 5.26 20.03
N ASP A 17 0.78 4.04 19.52
CA ASP A 17 0.81 3.77 18.07
C ASP A 17 -0.49 4.19 17.39
N VAL A 18 -1.64 3.87 17.99
CA VAL A 18 -2.96 4.23 17.44
C VAL A 18 -3.20 5.73 17.51
N LEU A 19 -2.85 6.38 18.63
CA LEU A 19 -2.99 7.83 18.78
C LEU A 19 -2.09 8.59 17.79
N GLU A 20 -0.84 8.17 17.63
CA GLU A 20 0.09 8.73 16.65
C GLU A 20 -0.40 8.51 15.21
N LEU A 21 -0.97 7.34 14.91
CA LEU A 21 -1.57 7.07 13.59
C LEU A 21 -2.74 8.00 13.31
N LEU A 22 -3.66 8.16 14.26
CA LEU A 22 -4.81 9.05 14.14
C LEU A 22 -4.40 10.53 14.05
N ALA A 23 -3.29 10.90 14.68
CA ALA A 23 -2.73 12.24 14.63
C ALA A 23 -1.94 12.55 13.34
N THR A 24 -1.74 11.56 12.45
CA THR A 24 -1.02 11.74 11.18
C THR A 24 -1.53 12.99 10.45
N ARG A 25 -0.63 13.93 10.11
CA ARG A 25 -0.98 15.22 9.47
C ARG A 25 -2.07 16.01 10.22
N GLY A 26 -2.07 15.96 11.55
CA GLY A 26 -3.10 16.62 12.37
C GLY A 26 -4.51 16.08 12.13
N GLY A 27 -4.63 14.82 11.70
CA GLY A 27 -5.90 14.20 11.32
C GLY A 27 -6.38 14.55 9.91
N ASN A 28 -5.62 15.29 9.09
CA ASN A 28 -6.04 15.62 7.73
C ASN A 28 -5.48 14.60 6.71
N TYR A 29 -6.25 13.54 6.47
CA TYR A 29 -5.96 12.51 5.48
C TYR A 29 -7.23 11.80 5.04
N ALA A 30 -7.19 11.15 3.87
CA ALA A 30 -8.24 10.20 3.46
C ALA A 30 -8.02 8.85 4.15
N ALA A 31 -6.76 8.41 4.19
CA ALA A 31 -6.31 7.26 4.96
C ALA A 31 -4.87 7.43 5.44
N ALA A 32 -4.55 6.85 6.60
CA ALA A 32 -3.22 6.79 7.16
C ALA A 32 -2.90 5.36 7.64
N CYS A 33 -1.75 4.81 7.28
CA CYS A 33 -1.35 3.45 7.66
C CYS A 33 -0.06 3.43 8.49
N SER A 34 0.06 2.43 9.36
CA SER A 34 1.31 2.10 10.06
C SER A 34 2.30 1.39 9.14
N MET A 35 3.47 1.07 9.66
CA MET A 35 4.45 0.20 9.04
C MET A 35 4.47 -1.17 9.71
N ASP A 36 4.33 -2.27 8.96
CA ASP A 36 4.27 -3.62 9.52
C ASP A 36 5.49 -4.50 9.20
N PHE A 37 5.85 -5.34 10.17
CA PHE A 37 7.03 -6.19 10.08
C PHE A 37 6.79 -7.58 10.67
N ALA A 38 7.00 -8.61 9.87
CA ALA A 38 7.03 -10.00 10.34
C ALA A 38 8.47 -10.46 10.62
N ARG A 39 9.43 -10.08 9.76
CA ARG A 39 10.86 -10.41 9.90
C ARG A 39 11.69 -9.13 9.70
N PRO A 40 11.82 -8.29 10.74
CA PRO A 40 12.62 -7.07 10.67
C PRO A 40 14.05 -7.35 10.19
N PRO A 41 14.65 -6.47 9.34
CA PRO A 41 14.18 -5.14 8.96
C PRO A 41 13.28 -5.11 7.70
N GLN A 42 12.81 -6.27 7.23
CA GLN A 42 12.02 -6.36 6.01
C GLN A 42 10.57 -5.94 6.26
N PHE A 43 10.11 -4.98 5.48
CA PHE A 43 8.72 -4.55 5.41
C PHE A 43 7.86 -5.69 4.88
N TYR A 44 6.77 -6.01 5.58
CA TYR A 44 5.99 -7.22 5.30
C TYR A 44 4.99 -7.00 4.16
N ASP A 45 4.01 -6.09 4.34
CA ASP A 45 2.97 -5.90 3.34
C ASP A 45 3.42 -4.92 2.24
N THR A 46 4.09 -5.48 1.23
CA THR A 46 4.40 -4.77 -0.01
C THR A 46 3.30 -4.89 -1.07
N PHE A 47 2.26 -5.69 -0.82
CA PHE A 47 1.27 -6.00 -1.85
C PHE A 47 0.27 -4.85 -2.02
N ALA A 48 -0.31 -4.36 -0.91
CA ALA A 48 -1.23 -3.21 -0.94
C ALA A 48 -0.49 -1.87 -1.01
N LEU A 49 0.79 -1.82 -0.63
CA LEU A 49 1.60 -0.60 -0.64
C LEU A 49 1.93 -0.16 -2.08
N ARG A 50 1.60 1.09 -2.40
CA ARG A 50 1.98 1.75 -3.65
C ARG A 50 2.49 3.15 -3.35
N ASP A 51 3.67 3.50 -3.87
CA ASP A 51 4.26 4.81 -3.65
C ASP A 51 3.44 5.96 -4.26
N ALA A 52 3.85 7.20 -4.06
CA ALA A 52 3.08 8.37 -4.52
C ALA A 52 2.83 8.41 -6.05
N GLU A 53 3.57 7.63 -6.83
CA GLU A 53 3.40 7.51 -8.29
C GLU A 53 2.69 6.20 -8.68
N GLY A 54 2.21 5.42 -7.70
CA GLY A 54 1.51 4.16 -7.91
C GLY A 54 2.42 2.96 -8.14
N HIS A 55 3.72 3.04 -7.81
CA HIS A 55 4.64 1.91 -7.99
C HIS A 55 4.70 1.02 -6.75
N GLU A 56 4.95 -0.27 -6.97
CA GLU A 56 5.36 -1.21 -5.91
C GLU A 56 6.65 -0.71 -5.22
N ALA A 57 6.84 -1.10 -3.96
CA ALA A 57 8.12 -0.90 -3.28
C ALA A 57 9.26 -1.55 -4.08
N VAL A 58 10.36 -0.82 -4.31
CA VAL A 58 11.50 -1.33 -5.11
C VAL A 58 12.42 -2.25 -4.31
N MET A 59 12.28 -2.25 -2.99
CA MET A 59 13.02 -3.10 -2.07
C MET A 59 12.27 -3.21 -0.73
N PRO A 60 12.42 -4.33 -0.01
CA PRO A 60 11.72 -4.57 1.25
C PRO A 60 12.37 -3.86 2.44
N THR A 61 13.51 -3.20 2.27
CA THR A 61 14.22 -2.46 3.32
C THR A 61 14.27 -0.98 3.04
N PHE A 62 14.53 -0.18 4.06
CA PHE A 62 14.60 1.28 3.95
C PHE A 62 15.56 1.71 2.81
N PRO A 63 15.19 2.70 1.95
CA PRO A 63 14.02 3.58 2.00
C PRO A 63 12.82 3.15 1.11
N TYR A 64 12.69 1.87 0.76
CA TYR A 64 11.52 1.24 0.11
C TYR A 64 11.09 1.73 -1.29
N PHE A 65 10.96 3.04 -1.55
CA PHE A 65 10.14 3.61 -2.61
C PHE A 65 10.90 4.04 -3.89
N ARG A 66 10.18 4.12 -5.02
CA ARG A 66 10.64 4.67 -6.32
C ARG A 66 10.23 6.12 -6.56
N ALA A 67 9.09 6.56 -6.05
CA ALA A 67 8.69 7.95 -6.14
C ALA A 67 9.64 8.82 -5.30
N LYS A 68 10.01 9.99 -5.83
CA LYS A 68 10.91 10.91 -5.11
C LYS A 68 10.26 11.46 -3.85
N SER A 69 9.00 11.89 -3.94
CA SER A 69 8.24 12.42 -2.80
C SER A 69 8.12 11.42 -1.66
N SER A 70 7.80 10.15 -1.96
CA SER A 70 7.71 9.12 -0.93
C SER A 70 9.06 8.84 -0.27
N ARG A 71 10.14 8.80 -1.06
CA ARG A 71 11.49 8.60 -0.50
C ARG A 71 11.94 9.76 0.38
N ASP A 72 11.80 11.00 -0.09
CA ASP A 72 12.27 12.16 0.67
C ASP A 72 11.53 12.23 2.02
N ALA A 73 10.22 11.97 2.02
CA ALA A 73 9.39 11.95 3.22
C ALA A 73 9.80 10.84 4.19
N ILE A 74 9.92 9.58 3.73
CA ILE A 74 10.31 8.46 4.60
C ILE A 74 11.71 8.65 5.15
N THR A 75 12.64 9.22 4.36
CA THR A 75 14.00 9.52 4.84
C THR A 75 14.06 10.62 5.87
N SER A 76 13.05 11.49 5.90
CA SER A 76 12.93 12.59 6.86
C SER A 76 12.03 12.24 8.06
N GLY A 77 11.59 10.98 8.18
CA GLY A 77 10.67 10.56 9.23
C GLY A 77 9.29 11.26 9.17
N GLN A 78 8.90 11.74 7.99
CA GLN A 78 7.64 12.46 7.79
C GLN A 78 6.54 11.54 7.26
N PRO A 79 5.26 11.85 7.50
CA PRO A 79 4.15 11.20 6.83
C PRO A 79 4.41 11.10 5.32
N THR A 80 4.46 9.88 4.84
CA THR A 80 4.98 9.55 3.51
C THR A 80 3.83 9.43 2.53
N PRO A 81 3.78 10.25 1.46
CA PRO A 81 2.69 10.18 0.50
C PRO A 81 2.77 8.86 -0.28
N VAL A 82 1.62 8.21 -0.40
CA VAL A 82 1.42 6.94 -1.10
C VAL A 82 0.10 6.99 -1.85
N THR A 83 -0.12 6.13 -2.85
CA THR A 83 -1.45 5.98 -3.45
C THR A 83 -2.30 4.96 -2.70
N SER A 84 -1.68 4.02 -2.00
CA SER A 84 -2.35 3.01 -1.19
C SER A 84 -1.42 2.39 -0.15
N CYS A 85 -1.98 1.96 0.97
CA CYS A 85 -1.30 1.21 2.04
C CYS A 85 -2.33 0.42 2.88
N TRP A 86 -1.88 -0.56 3.65
CA TRP A 86 -2.73 -1.26 4.63
C TRP A 86 -1.93 -1.58 5.89
N ASN A 87 -0.83 -2.33 5.74
CA ASN A 87 0.34 -2.35 6.62
C ASN A 87 0.06 -2.43 8.13
N GLY A 88 -0.71 -3.45 8.53
CA GLY A 88 -0.99 -3.81 9.92
C GLY A 88 -2.14 -3.03 10.55
N ILE A 89 -2.06 -1.70 10.53
CA ILE A 89 -3.11 -0.79 11.03
C ILE A 89 -3.35 0.31 10.01
N VAL A 90 -4.61 0.57 9.68
CA VAL A 90 -5.00 1.69 8.83
C VAL A 90 -6.20 2.42 9.39
N ALA A 91 -6.12 3.74 9.41
CA ALA A 91 -7.20 4.63 9.77
C ALA A 91 -7.74 5.34 8.53
N PHE A 92 -9.04 5.31 8.32
CA PHE A 92 -9.73 6.07 7.28
C PHE A 92 -10.55 7.21 7.88
N ASP A 93 -10.74 8.27 7.10
CA ASP A 93 -11.88 9.16 7.31
C ASP A 93 -13.20 8.37 7.17
N ALA A 94 -14.11 8.52 8.14
CA ALA A 94 -15.35 7.75 8.15
C ALA A 94 -16.40 8.29 7.16
N GLY A 95 -16.30 9.55 6.72
CA GLY A 95 -17.28 10.20 5.85
C GLY A 95 -17.65 9.39 4.61
N PRO A 96 -16.67 8.92 3.80
CA PRO A 96 -16.93 8.09 2.62
C PRO A 96 -17.73 6.81 2.89
N PHE A 97 -17.60 6.18 4.06
CA PHE A 97 -18.36 4.96 4.40
C PHE A 97 -19.84 5.22 4.68
N TYR A 98 -20.19 6.47 4.96
CA TYR A 98 -21.57 6.90 5.18
C TYR A 98 -22.19 7.57 3.95
N ALA A 99 -21.46 7.70 2.84
CA ALA A 99 -21.93 8.32 1.61
C ALA A 99 -23.01 7.47 0.90
N THR A 100 -23.59 8.00 -0.17
CA THR A 100 -24.53 7.28 -1.05
C THR A 100 -24.07 7.42 -2.51
N PRO A 101 -23.56 6.36 -3.15
CA PRO A 101 -23.26 5.04 -2.57
C PRO A 101 -22.11 5.11 -1.54
N PRO A 102 -22.10 4.22 -0.52
CA PRO A 102 -21.03 4.19 0.47
C PRO A 102 -19.74 3.61 -0.13
N LEU A 103 -18.59 4.00 0.42
CA LEU A 103 -17.31 3.37 0.13
C LEU A 103 -17.35 1.89 0.57
N GLN A 104 -16.98 0.98 -0.32
CA GLN A 104 -17.03 -0.46 -0.10
C GLN A 104 -15.77 -1.14 -0.61
N PHE A 105 -15.38 -2.24 0.05
CA PHE A 105 -14.38 -3.15 -0.48
C PHE A 105 -14.93 -3.86 -1.73
N ARG A 106 -14.07 -4.02 -2.73
CA ARG A 106 -14.39 -4.74 -3.95
C ARG A 106 -13.15 -5.38 -4.55
N GLY A 107 -13.38 -6.39 -5.38
CA GLY A 107 -12.40 -6.86 -6.36
C GLY A 107 -12.43 -6.04 -7.65
N ILE A 108 -11.55 -6.41 -8.57
CA ILE A 108 -11.68 -6.01 -9.97
C ILE A 108 -12.88 -6.72 -10.61
N PRO A 109 -13.46 -6.19 -11.71
CA PRO A 109 -14.53 -6.89 -12.41
C PRO A 109 -14.09 -8.28 -12.89
N ASP A 110 -14.97 -9.29 -12.80
CA ASP A 110 -14.69 -10.65 -13.27
C ASP A 110 -14.20 -10.69 -14.73
N SER A 111 -14.78 -9.83 -15.58
CA SER A 111 -14.37 -9.69 -16.98
C SER A 111 -12.93 -9.17 -17.14
N LEU A 112 -12.41 -8.40 -16.18
CA LEU A 112 -11.03 -7.96 -16.14
C LEU A 112 -10.13 -9.06 -15.57
N ALA A 113 -10.58 -9.78 -14.53
CA ALA A 113 -9.85 -10.89 -13.92
C ALA A 113 -9.55 -12.02 -14.93
N GLN A 114 -10.45 -12.26 -15.90
CA GLN A 114 -10.22 -13.20 -17.02
C GLN A 114 -8.96 -12.90 -17.85
N TYR A 115 -8.42 -11.68 -17.76
CA TYR A 115 -7.14 -11.32 -18.39
C TYR A 115 -5.94 -11.65 -17.50
N GLN A 116 -6.09 -12.49 -16.48
CA GLN A 116 -5.05 -12.86 -15.50
C GLN A 116 -4.48 -11.61 -14.82
N LEU A 117 -5.40 -10.74 -14.38
CA LEU A 117 -5.06 -9.60 -13.57
C LEU A 117 -5.73 -9.79 -12.21
N GLU A 118 -5.11 -9.22 -11.19
CA GLU A 118 -5.62 -9.24 -9.82
C GLU A 118 -5.30 -7.89 -9.16
N ALA A 119 -6.08 -7.50 -8.16
CA ALA A 119 -5.76 -6.37 -7.31
C ALA A 119 -6.26 -6.62 -5.89
N SER A 120 -5.47 -6.18 -4.90
CA SER A 120 -5.86 -6.21 -3.50
C SER A 120 -7.04 -5.25 -3.25
N GLU A 121 -8.08 -5.71 -2.57
CA GLU A 121 -9.16 -4.84 -2.08
C GLU A 121 -8.62 -3.76 -1.13
N CYS A 122 -7.58 -4.08 -0.34
CA CYS A 122 -6.89 -3.14 0.53
C CYS A 122 -6.16 -2.02 -0.23
N CYS A 123 -5.89 -2.23 -1.53
CA CYS A 123 -5.41 -1.18 -2.44
C CYS A 123 -6.58 -0.45 -3.12
N LEU A 124 -7.56 -1.20 -3.67
CA LEU A 124 -8.67 -0.64 -4.43
C LEU A 124 -9.54 0.32 -3.61
N ILE A 125 -9.70 0.06 -2.31
CA ILE A 125 -10.45 0.93 -1.41
C ILE A 125 -9.92 2.38 -1.40
N HIS A 126 -8.61 2.58 -1.62
CA HIS A 126 -8.01 3.92 -1.72
C HIS A 126 -8.28 4.58 -3.07
N ALA A 127 -8.29 3.79 -4.15
CA ALA A 127 -8.60 4.29 -5.49
C ALA A 127 -10.06 4.75 -5.60
N ASP A 128 -10.96 4.08 -4.89
CA ASP A 128 -12.39 4.37 -4.88
C ASP A 128 -12.77 5.45 -3.83
N ASN A 129 -11.89 5.73 -2.87
CA ASN A 129 -12.14 6.74 -1.85
C ASN A 129 -12.09 8.16 -2.47
N PRO A 130 -13.22 8.92 -2.47
CA PRO A 130 -13.27 10.25 -3.08
C PRO A 130 -12.33 11.26 -2.41
N LEU A 131 -12.02 11.07 -1.12
CA LEU A 131 -11.11 11.94 -0.37
C LEU A 131 -9.64 11.73 -0.72
N THR A 132 -9.28 10.64 -1.39
CA THR A 132 -7.89 10.35 -1.77
C THR A 132 -7.28 11.49 -2.59
N LYS A 133 -8.06 12.13 -3.47
CA LYS A 133 -7.58 13.24 -4.31
C LYS A 133 -7.35 14.54 -3.54
N THR A 134 -8.11 14.79 -2.47
CA THR A 134 -8.08 16.05 -1.72
C THR A 134 -7.23 15.97 -0.46
N SER A 135 -7.28 14.84 0.24
CA SER A 135 -6.66 14.66 1.55
C SER A 135 -5.49 13.67 1.52
N GLY A 136 -5.40 12.82 0.49
CA GLY A 136 -4.28 11.90 0.25
C GLY A 136 -4.25 10.67 1.15
N VAL A 137 -3.41 9.72 0.78
CA VAL A 137 -3.09 8.51 1.58
C VAL A 137 -1.66 8.63 2.09
N TRP A 138 -1.45 8.28 3.36
CA TRP A 138 -0.20 8.54 4.05
C TRP A 138 0.29 7.32 4.82
N LEU A 139 1.53 6.93 4.60
CA LEU A 139 2.22 5.96 5.45
C LEU A 139 2.92 6.72 6.58
N ASN A 140 2.64 6.41 7.85
CA ASN A 140 3.28 7.06 8.99
C ASN A 140 4.52 6.26 9.44
N PRO A 141 5.77 6.75 9.20
CA PRO A 141 6.98 6.03 9.61
C PRO A 141 7.23 5.93 11.11
N ASN A 142 6.48 6.69 11.91
CA ASN A 142 6.60 6.72 13.36
C ASN A 142 5.70 5.68 14.04
N VAL A 143 4.77 5.07 13.30
CA VAL A 143 3.90 4.00 13.79
C VAL A 143 4.40 2.68 13.21
N ARG A 144 5.06 1.86 14.02
CA ARG A 144 5.68 0.60 13.57
C ARG A 144 5.16 -0.56 14.38
N VAL A 145 4.50 -1.48 13.70
CA VAL A 145 3.82 -2.63 14.30
C VAL A 145 4.48 -3.93 13.86
N GLY A 146 4.32 -4.99 14.66
CA GLY A 146 4.97 -6.27 14.41
C GLY A 146 4.02 -7.44 14.56
N TYR A 147 4.16 -8.48 13.72
CA TYR A 147 3.36 -9.71 13.83
C TYR A 147 3.75 -10.60 15.03
N SER A 148 4.77 -10.20 15.79
CA SER A 148 5.16 -10.81 17.05
C SER A 148 5.75 -9.75 17.97
N ALA A 149 5.73 -10.00 19.29
CA ALA A 149 6.34 -9.09 20.26
C ALA A 149 7.83 -8.84 19.96
N THR A 150 8.55 -9.88 19.54
CA THR A 150 9.97 -9.76 19.17
C THR A 150 10.19 -8.94 17.90
N ALA A 151 9.26 -9.00 16.93
CA ALA A 151 9.32 -8.15 15.75
C ALA A 151 9.01 -6.69 16.12
N TYR A 152 7.98 -6.47 16.94
CA TYR A 152 7.57 -5.16 17.44
C TYR A 152 8.68 -4.43 18.19
N GLU A 153 9.34 -5.10 19.15
CA GLU A 153 10.46 -4.53 19.92
C GLU A 153 11.63 -4.12 19.01
N LYS A 154 11.94 -4.92 17.98
CA LYS A 154 13.06 -4.65 17.06
C LYS A 154 12.82 -3.44 16.16
N VAL A 155 11.58 -3.19 15.75
CA VAL A 155 11.27 -2.12 14.79
C VAL A 155 11.10 -0.76 15.45
N TYR A 156 10.87 -0.74 16.76
CA TYR A 156 10.73 0.48 17.54
C TYR A 156 11.93 1.42 17.36
N ALA A 157 13.16 0.88 17.37
CA ALA A 157 14.39 1.65 17.19
C ALA A 157 14.57 2.24 15.78
N GLY A 158 13.97 1.62 14.76
CA GLY A 158 14.10 2.03 13.37
C GLY A 158 15.40 1.63 12.69
N PRO A 159 15.61 2.06 11.44
CA PRO A 159 16.81 1.73 10.69
C PRO A 159 18.02 2.44 11.29
N SER A 160 19.12 1.70 11.43
CA SER A 160 20.42 2.25 11.81
C SER A 160 21.01 3.13 10.71
N VAL A 161 21.95 4.02 11.07
CA VAL A 161 22.61 4.93 10.11
C VAL A 161 23.29 4.16 8.96
N SER A 162 23.89 3.00 9.26
CA SER A 162 24.52 2.15 8.24
C SER A 162 23.49 1.56 7.28
N GLU A 163 22.33 1.11 7.79
CA GLU A 163 21.22 0.64 6.95
C GLU A 163 20.64 1.77 6.09
N MET A 164 20.54 2.99 6.63
CA MET A 164 20.08 4.15 5.87
C MET A 164 21.03 4.47 4.71
N ILE A 165 22.35 4.50 4.94
CA ILE A 165 23.36 4.79 3.91
C ILE A 165 23.40 3.68 2.86
N LEU A 166 23.53 2.42 3.30
CA LEU A 166 23.59 1.27 2.40
C LEU A 166 22.30 1.12 1.61
N GLY A 167 21.16 1.27 2.28
CA GLY A 167 19.82 1.26 1.70
C GLY A 167 19.65 2.34 0.63
N ALA A 168 20.13 3.57 0.87
CA ALA A 168 20.08 4.64 -0.12
C ALA A 168 20.88 4.30 -1.40
N TRP A 169 22.06 3.70 -1.26
CA TRP A 169 22.88 3.25 -2.39
C TRP A 169 22.23 2.09 -3.16
N ILE A 170 21.74 1.07 -2.45
CA ILE A 170 21.04 -0.07 -3.07
C ILE A 170 19.77 0.40 -3.77
N ASN A 171 18.98 1.27 -3.14
CA ASN A 171 17.77 1.84 -3.71
C ASN A 171 18.12 2.62 -4.99
N ARG A 172 19.18 3.44 -4.96
CA ARG A 172 19.67 4.13 -6.15
C ARG A 172 19.91 3.14 -7.27
N LEU A 173 20.73 2.11 -7.07
CA LEU A 173 21.02 1.09 -8.09
C LEU A 173 19.75 0.40 -8.60
N ARG A 174 18.87 -0.06 -7.69
CA ARG A 174 17.63 -0.76 -8.04
C ARG A 174 16.68 0.07 -8.89
N ARG A 175 16.64 1.40 -8.71
CA ARG A 175 15.79 2.26 -9.56
C ARG A 175 16.20 2.21 -11.03
N TRP A 176 17.50 2.08 -11.32
CA TRP A 176 18.02 1.98 -12.69
C TRP A 176 17.91 0.57 -13.26
N THR A 177 18.05 -0.47 -12.42
CA THR A 177 18.07 -1.86 -12.89
C THR A 177 16.71 -2.54 -12.89
N THR A 178 15.75 -2.10 -12.06
CA THR A 178 14.42 -2.72 -12.00
C THR A 178 13.55 -2.18 -13.11
N ALA A 179 13.20 -3.04 -14.08
CA ALA A 179 12.38 -2.71 -15.24
C ALA A 179 10.88 -2.61 -14.88
N THR A 180 10.46 -1.55 -14.17
CA THR A 180 9.03 -1.24 -13.95
C THR A 180 8.27 -1.07 -15.27
N ILE A 181 8.97 -0.63 -16.32
CA ILE A 181 8.43 -0.49 -17.68
C ILE A 181 7.88 -1.84 -18.18
N HIS A 182 8.57 -2.96 -17.93
CA HIS A 182 8.13 -4.25 -18.45
C HIS A 182 6.89 -4.80 -17.70
N LYS A 183 6.89 -4.76 -16.36
CA LYS A 183 5.74 -5.16 -15.54
C LYS A 183 4.49 -4.35 -15.88
N SER A 184 4.62 -3.02 -15.86
CA SER A 184 3.50 -2.12 -16.18
C SER A 184 3.04 -2.27 -17.63
N TRP A 185 3.94 -2.51 -18.59
CA TRP A 185 3.57 -2.72 -19.99
C TRP A 185 2.60 -3.89 -20.18
N ARG A 186 2.86 -5.04 -19.54
CA ARG A 186 2.00 -6.22 -19.66
C ARG A 186 0.61 -5.98 -19.07
N ILE A 187 0.54 -5.37 -17.89
CA ILE A 187 -0.72 -4.96 -17.25
C ILE A 187 -1.48 -3.96 -18.13
N ASN A 188 -0.80 -2.93 -18.64
CA ASN A 188 -1.39 -1.91 -19.50
C ASN A 188 -1.86 -2.47 -20.84
N TRP A 189 -1.19 -3.47 -21.38
CA TRP A 189 -1.62 -4.17 -22.58
C TRP A 189 -2.90 -4.98 -22.33
N ARG A 190 -2.96 -5.74 -21.23
CA ARG A 190 -4.16 -6.50 -20.82
C ARG A 190 -5.35 -5.59 -20.55
N LEU A 191 -5.13 -4.52 -19.80
CA LEU A 191 -6.16 -3.52 -19.52
C LEU A 191 -6.69 -2.86 -20.80
N ARG A 192 -5.82 -2.50 -21.75
CA ARG A 192 -6.24 -1.97 -23.06
C ARG A 192 -7.06 -2.99 -23.87
N LYS A 193 -6.72 -4.28 -23.81
CA LYS A 193 -7.46 -5.33 -24.49
C LYS A 193 -8.86 -5.48 -23.86
N TRP A 194 -8.95 -5.51 -22.54
CA TRP A 194 -10.22 -5.54 -21.80
C TRP A 194 -11.11 -4.32 -22.09
N ARG A 195 -10.56 -3.09 -22.10
CA ARG A 195 -11.33 -1.86 -22.40
C ARG A 195 -12.03 -1.90 -23.77
N LYS A 196 -11.44 -2.58 -24.76
CA LYS A 196 -12.06 -2.77 -26.08
C LYS A 196 -13.26 -3.70 -26.03
N THR A 197 -13.25 -4.70 -25.16
CA THR A 197 -14.35 -5.67 -25.00
C THR A 197 -15.43 -5.21 -24.02
N ALA A 198 -15.06 -4.44 -23.00
CA ALA A 198 -15.95 -4.02 -21.91
C ALA A 198 -16.71 -2.70 -22.19
N GLY A 199 -16.68 -2.17 -23.43
CA GLY A 199 -17.49 -1.00 -23.80
C GLY A 199 -17.12 0.30 -23.07
N GLN A 200 -15.82 0.64 -23.01
CA GLN A 200 -15.27 1.87 -22.39
C GLN A 200 -15.31 1.93 -20.85
N LEU A 201 -15.65 0.84 -20.15
CA LEU A 201 -15.40 0.73 -18.71
C LEU A 201 -13.90 0.94 -18.40
N ASP A 202 -13.59 1.69 -17.35
CA ASP A 202 -12.21 1.86 -16.86
C ASP A 202 -12.07 1.41 -15.41
N GLU A 203 -10.89 0.89 -15.06
CA GLU A 203 -10.53 0.50 -13.70
C GLU A 203 -9.73 1.65 -13.06
N ALA A 204 -10.36 2.36 -12.13
CA ALA A 204 -9.76 3.49 -11.40
C ALA A 204 -8.50 3.07 -10.61
N GLY A 205 -8.52 1.85 -10.07
CA GLY A 205 -7.43 1.23 -9.32
C GLY A 205 -6.34 0.60 -10.19
N ARG A 206 -6.03 1.16 -11.37
CA ARG A 206 -5.00 0.62 -12.28
C ARG A 206 -3.64 0.39 -11.59
N HIS A 207 -3.26 1.23 -10.64
CA HIS A 207 -2.00 1.11 -9.88
C HIS A 207 -2.01 -0.07 -8.87
N CYS A 208 -3.19 -0.59 -8.53
CA CYS A 208 -3.36 -1.78 -7.72
C CYS A 208 -3.22 -3.08 -8.51
N LEU A 209 -3.38 -3.02 -9.84
CA LEU A 209 -3.33 -4.20 -10.70
C LEU A 209 -1.94 -4.84 -10.66
N ILE A 210 -1.93 -6.15 -10.47
CA ILE A 210 -0.77 -7.01 -10.61
C ILE A 210 -1.02 -8.07 -11.70
N ASN A 211 0.08 -8.59 -12.23
CA ASN A 211 0.03 -9.65 -13.24
C ASN A 211 0.16 -11.01 -12.57
N GLU A 212 -0.88 -11.39 -11.85
CA GLU A 212 -1.03 -12.71 -11.24
C GLU A 212 -2.48 -13.16 -11.41
N MET A 213 -2.72 -14.45 -11.24
CA MET A 213 -4.04 -14.99 -11.06
C MET A 213 -3.99 -16.07 -9.99
N GLN A 214 -4.80 -15.92 -8.95
CA GLN A 214 -5.05 -16.97 -7.99
C GLN A 214 -6.07 -17.98 -8.53
N VAL A 215 -5.73 -19.25 -8.50
CA VAL A 215 -6.63 -20.36 -8.82
C VAL A 215 -6.73 -21.34 -7.67
N LEU A 216 -7.93 -21.85 -7.43
CA LEU A 216 -8.17 -22.93 -6.49
C LEU A 216 -7.64 -24.23 -7.08
N VAL A 217 -6.71 -24.86 -6.36
CA VAL A 217 -6.16 -26.18 -6.63
C VAL A 217 -6.49 -27.11 -5.47
N ALA A 218 -6.33 -28.43 -5.66
CA ALA A 218 -6.74 -29.43 -4.68
C ALA A 218 -6.16 -29.22 -3.25
N ASN A 219 -5.01 -28.55 -3.14
CA ASN A 219 -4.32 -28.28 -1.86
C ASN A 219 -4.38 -26.81 -1.41
N GLY A 220 -5.28 -26.00 -1.97
CA GLY A 220 -5.47 -24.59 -1.59
C GLY A 220 -5.39 -23.64 -2.78
N TRP A 221 -4.66 -22.52 -2.62
CA TRP A 221 -4.50 -21.51 -3.65
C TRP A 221 -3.17 -21.67 -4.39
N ALA A 222 -3.18 -21.49 -5.70
CA ALA A 222 -1.97 -21.42 -6.52
C ALA A 222 -1.93 -20.11 -7.30
N HIS A 223 -0.74 -19.52 -7.40
CA HIS A 223 -0.48 -18.34 -8.22
C HIS A 223 0.02 -18.78 -9.59
N ILE A 224 -0.57 -18.25 -10.67
CA ILE A 224 -0.16 -18.50 -12.07
C ILE A 224 -0.03 -17.22 -12.89
#